data_AF-A0A9P1MCN7-F1
#
_entry.id   AF-A0A9P1MCN7-F1
#
_cell.length_a   1.000
_cell.length_b   1.000
_cell.length_c   1.000
_cell.angle_alpha   90.00
_cell.angle_beta   90.00
_cell.angle_gamma   90.00
#
_symmetry.space_group_name_H-M   'P 1'
#
loop_
_entity.id
_entity.type
_entity.pdbx_description
1 polymer ?
#
loop_
_entity_poly.entity_id
_entity_poly.type
_entity_poly.pdbx_seq_one_letter_code
_entity_poly.pdbx_strand_id
1 'polypeptide(L)'
;MGVNPPKELVDHFIKDFVHPDDVGLVLAEMNESIATGESMRIFYRFKRKDGTYVIFEAVGHAHIAAPRFAPNPLNRSPFCQAVFVMSRPYPTKSSGLLDSFLEHKMENDRLRRRIAELRAEEDAEEAESQRQWKQRRNSSRSELSHSEDSRTMASSSVSGTPLWDTRIARVAERAQRAEDALQCLRASLGKKEKKKQLSNSTNATITG
;
A
#
# COMPACT_ATOMS: atom_id res chain seq x y z
N MET A 1 -28.13 3.60 10.00
CA MET A 1 -28.27 4.75 9.08
C MET A 1 -28.93 4.26 7.81
N GLY A 2 -30.25 4.42 7.68
CA GLY A 2 -30.98 4.08 6.47
C GLY A 2 -30.65 5.08 5.39
N VAL A 3 -29.85 4.67 4.42
CA VAL A 3 -29.63 5.47 3.21
C VAL A 3 -30.90 5.34 2.40
N ASN A 4 -31.76 6.36 2.41
CA ASN A 4 -32.90 6.39 1.52
C ASN A 4 -32.38 6.27 0.08
N PRO A 5 -32.89 5.34 -0.73
CA PRO A 5 -32.47 5.24 -2.12
C PRO A 5 -32.75 6.59 -2.80
N PRO A 6 -31.83 7.08 -3.65
CA PRO A 6 -32.06 8.30 -4.40
C PRO A 6 -33.36 8.16 -5.20
N LYS A 7 -34.34 9.04 -4.93
CA LYS A 7 -35.67 8.99 -5.58
C LYS A 7 -35.60 8.99 -7.10
N GLU A 8 -34.54 9.54 -7.65
CA GLU A 8 -34.27 9.63 -9.10
C GLU A 8 -33.94 8.28 -9.75
N LEU A 9 -33.61 7.25 -8.98
CA LEU A 9 -33.33 5.90 -9.49
C LEU A 9 -34.50 4.93 -9.27
N VAL A 10 -35.39 5.26 -8.33
CA VAL A 10 -36.57 4.43 -8.02
C VAL A 10 -37.57 4.55 -9.16
N ASP A 11 -38.25 3.46 -9.50
CA ASP A 11 -39.23 3.35 -10.59
C ASP A 11 -38.69 3.64 -12.00
N HIS A 12 -37.37 3.67 -12.17
CA HIS A 12 -36.70 3.77 -13.47
C HIS A 12 -35.99 2.46 -13.84
N PHE A 13 -35.90 2.16 -15.13
CA PHE A 13 -35.20 0.96 -15.58
C PHE A 13 -33.69 1.19 -15.54
N ILE A 14 -32.93 0.18 -15.08
CA ILE A 14 -31.46 0.28 -15.02
C ILE A 14 -30.83 0.62 -16.37
N LYS A 15 -31.40 0.10 -17.47
CA LYS A 15 -30.93 0.36 -18.85
C LYS A 15 -30.91 1.85 -19.20
N ASP A 16 -31.76 2.67 -18.57
CA ASP A 16 -31.84 4.11 -18.85
C ASP A 16 -30.61 4.87 -18.29
N PHE A 17 -29.90 4.25 -17.35
CA PHE A 17 -28.65 4.75 -16.76
C PHE A 17 -27.40 4.03 -17.28
N VAL A 18 -27.53 3.11 -18.23
CA VAL A 18 -26.42 2.37 -18.83
C VAL A 18 -26.10 2.99 -20.19
N HIS A 19 -24.82 3.03 -20.56
CA HIS A 19 -24.42 3.45 -21.90
C HIS A 19 -25.07 2.56 -22.98
N PRO A 20 -25.59 3.12 -24.10
CA PRO A 20 -26.32 2.35 -25.12
C PRO A 20 -25.62 1.06 -25.58
N ASP A 21 -24.31 1.12 -25.85
CA ASP A 21 -23.52 -0.05 -26.26
C ASP A 21 -23.46 -1.17 -25.19
N ASP A 22 -23.55 -0.82 -23.92
CA ASP A 22 -23.40 -1.76 -22.80
C ASP A 22 -24.75 -2.35 -22.36
N VAL A 23 -25.88 -1.81 -22.84
CA VAL A 23 -27.24 -2.28 -22.45
C VAL A 23 -27.42 -3.75 -22.77
N GLY A 24 -27.00 -4.20 -23.95
CA GLY A 24 -27.11 -5.60 -24.37
C GLY A 24 -26.32 -6.53 -23.45
N LEU A 25 -25.11 -6.13 -23.07
CA LEU A 25 -24.25 -6.87 -22.14
C LEU A 25 -24.90 -6.99 -20.76
N VAL A 26 -25.36 -5.87 -20.19
CA VAL A 26 -25.95 -5.85 -18.84
C VAL A 26 -27.21 -6.72 -18.77
N LEU A 27 -28.07 -6.65 -19.78
CA LEU A 27 -29.30 -7.44 -19.82
C LEU A 27 -29.03 -8.94 -20.02
N ALA A 28 -28.07 -9.30 -20.89
CA ALA A 28 -27.69 -10.69 -21.13
C ALA A 28 -27.20 -11.34 -19.83
N GLU A 29 -26.26 -10.71 -19.14
CA GLU A 29 -25.69 -11.26 -17.91
C GLU A 29 -26.72 -11.32 -16.77
N MET A 30 -27.57 -10.29 -16.64
CA MET A 30 -28.64 -10.29 -15.64
C MET A 30 -29.65 -11.42 -15.91
N ASN A 31 -30.00 -11.67 -17.17
CA ASN A 31 -30.86 -12.80 -17.56
C ASN A 31 -30.20 -14.14 -17.29
N GLU A 32 -28.90 -14.28 -17.53
CA GLU A 32 -28.15 -15.49 -17.22
C GLU A 32 -28.14 -15.79 -15.72
N SER A 33 -27.89 -14.78 -14.89
CA SER A 33 -27.98 -14.90 -13.42
C SER A 33 -29.39 -15.28 -12.96
N ILE A 34 -30.44 -14.75 -13.60
CA ILE A 34 -31.83 -15.12 -13.31
C ILE A 34 -32.13 -16.56 -13.70
N ALA A 35 -31.64 -17.02 -14.85
CA ALA A 35 -31.92 -18.35 -15.36
C ALA A 35 -31.17 -19.45 -14.58
N THR A 36 -29.93 -19.17 -14.18
CA THR A 36 -29.03 -20.13 -13.54
C THR A 36 -29.01 -20.02 -12.01
N GLY A 37 -29.31 -18.85 -11.47
CA GLY A 37 -29.11 -18.52 -10.06
C GLY A 37 -27.65 -18.17 -9.70
N GLU A 38 -26.73 -18.18 -10.67
CA GLU A 38 -25.32 -17.89 -10.43
C GLU A 38 -25.05 -16.40 -10.24
N SER A 39 -23.92 -16.08 -9.61
CA SER A 39 -23.48 -14.70 -9.44
C SER A 39 -22.98 -14.10 -10.75
N MET A 40 -23.32 -12.83 -11.00
CA MET A 40 -22.85 -12.06 -12.15
C MET A 40 -21.72 -11.11 -11.76
N ARG A 41 -20.82 -10.83 -12.72
CA ARG A 41 -19.83 -9.75 -12.62
C ARG A 41 -19.73 -8.99 -13.93
N ILE A 42 -20.08 -7.71 -13.90
CA ILE A 42 -20.22 -6.89 -15.10
C ILE A 42 -19.42 -5.60 -14.95
N PHE A 43 -18.75 -5.19 -16.01
CA PHE A 43 -18.21 -3.84 -16.15
C PHE A 43 -19.05 -3.07 -17.14
N TYR A 44 -19.58 -1.92 -16.72
CA TYR A 44 -20.45 -1.12 -17.58
C TYR A 44 -20.31 0.36 -17.29
N ARG A 45 -20.63 1.17 -18.29
CA ARG A 45 -20.63 2.63 -18.19
C ARG A 45 -21.97 3.11 -17.63
N PHE A 46 -21.93 3.67 -16.43
CA PHE A 46 -23.07 4.29 -15.75
C PHE A 46 -23.16 5.79 -16.09
N LYS A 47 -24.35 6.25 -16.43
CA LYS A 47 -24.67 7.63 -16.80
C LYS A 47 -24.87 8.49 -15.56
N ARG A 48 -24.09 9.57 -15.46
CA ARG A 48 -24.23 10.60 -14.42
C ARG A 48 -25.30 11.62 -14.79
N LYS A 49 -25.72 12.43 -13.80
CA LYS A 49 -26.69 13.52 -14.00
C LYS A 49 -26.21 14.58 -15.00
N ASP A 50 -24.90 14.76 -15.13
CA ASP A 50 -24.26 15.68 -16.08
C ASP A 50 -24.19 15.12 -17.52
N GLY A 51 -24.69 13.90 -17.75
CA GLY A 51 -24.64 13.21 -19.05
C GLY A 51 -23.32 12.51 -19.35
N THR A 52 -22.31 12.63 -18.48
CA THR A 52 -21.04 11.91 -18.62
C THR A 52 -21.17 10.46 -18.13
N TYR A 53 -20.23 9.61 -18.54
CA TYR A 53 -20.23 8.19 -18.18
C TYR A 53 -19.03 7.83 -17.30
N VAL A 54 -19.25 6.95 -16.34
CA VAL A 54 -18.20 6.36 -15.49
C VAL A 54 -18.31 4.86 -15.49
N ILE A 55 -17.17 4.18 -15.55
CA ILE A 55 -17.11 2.72 -15.51
C ILE A 55 -17.33 2.26 -14.07
N PHE A 56 -18.26 1.34 -13.90
CA PHE A 56 -18.49 0.63 -12.65
C PHE A 56 -18.17 -0.85 -12.83
N GLU A 57 -17.68 -1.46 -11.76
CA GLU A 57 -17.72 -2.91 -11.58
C GLU A 57 -18.94 -3.24 -10.72
N ALA A 58 -19.84 -4.03 -11.26
CA ALA A 58 -20.98 -4.60 -10.56
C ALA A 58 -20.74 -6.07 -10.28
N VAL A 59 -21.02 -6.48 -9.04
CA VAL A 59 -21.11 -7.89 -8.65
C VAL A 59 -22.47 -8.10 -8.00
N GLY A 60 -23.19 -9.14 -8.42
CA GLY A 60 -24.55 -9.38 -7.95
C GLY A 60 -25.03 -10.79 -8.18
N HIS A 61 -26.27 -11.05 -7.78
CA HIS A 61 -26.94 -12.32 -8.02
C HIS A 61 -28.46 -12.12 -8.04
N ALA A 62 -29.16 -13.00 -8.75
CA ALA A 62 -30.61 -13.07 -8.71
C ALA A 62 -31.09 -13.73 -7.41
N HIS A 63 -32.10 -13.13 -6.79
CA HIS A 63 -32.82 -13.72 -5.67
C HIS A 63 -34.04 -14.47 -6.18
N ILE A 64 -33.91 -15.80 -6.23
CA ILE A 64 -34.95 -16.71 -6.68
C ILE A 64 -35.82 -17.11 -5.48
N ALA A 65 -37.09 -16.69 -5.51
CA ALA A 65 -38.04 -16.97 -4.45
C ALA A 65 -38.80 -18.28 -4.72
N ALA A 66 -39.18 -18.95 -3.64
CA ALA A 66 -40.05 -20.11 -3.71
C ALA A 66 -41.45 -19.72 -4.22
N PRO A 67 -42.17 -20.63 -4.90
CA PRO A 67 -43.49 -20.34 -5.50
C PRO A 67 -44.53 -19.82 -4.51
N ARG A 68 -44.42 -20.15 -3.22
CA ARG A 68 -45.29 -19.65 -2.15
C ARG A 68 -45.29 -18.13 -1.99
N PHE A 69 -44.25 -17.45 -2.48
CA PHE A 69 -44.14 -16.00 -2.50
C PHE A 69 -44.60 -15.40 -3.83
N ALA A 70 -45.07 -16.21 -4.77
CA ALA A 70 -45.47 -15.75 -6.09
C ALA A 70 -46.67 -14.81 -6.00
N PRO A 71 -46.69 -13.70 -6.76
CA PRO A 71 -47.84 -12.81 -6.84
C PRO A 71 -49.10 -13.53 -7.34
N ASN A 72 -48.91 -14.53 -8.19
CA ASN A 72 -49.98 -15.41 -8.66
C ASN A 72 -49.93 -16.75 -7.89
N PRO A 73 -50.94 -17.06 -7.06
CA PRO A 73 -51.00 -18.31 -6.29
C PRO A 73 -51.03 -19.59 -7.13
N LEU A 74 -51.41 -19.49 -8.42
CA LEU A 74 -51.38 -20.63 -9.34
C LEU A 74 -49.97 -20.92 -9.88
N ASN A 75 -49.03 -19.99 -9.76
CA ASN A 75 -47.67 -20.22 -10.23
C ASN A 75 -46.92 -21.15 -9.26
N ARG A 76 -46.58 -22.34 -9.73
CA ARG A 76 -45.85 -23.36 -8.97
C ARG A 76 -44.35 -23.36 -9.27
N SER A 77 -43.86 -22.54 -10.20
CA SER A 77 -42.42 -22.47 -10.50
C SER A 77 -41.71 -21.45 -9.62
N PRO A 78 -40.43 -21.67 -9.29
CA PRO A 78 -39.57 -20.62 -8.75
C PRO A 78 -39.55 -19.41 -9.69
N PHE A 79 -39.37 -18.22 -9.13
CA PHE A 79 -39.31 -16.98 -9.92
C PHE A 79 -38.30 -16.02 -9.30
N CYS A 80 -37.69 -15.19 -10.14
CA CYS A 80 -36.83 -14.11 -9.67
C CYS A 80 -37.67 -13.00 -9.07
N GLN A 81 -37.46 -12.70 -7.79
CA GLN A 81 -38.15 -11.61 -7.10
C GLN A 81 -37.37 -10.29 -7.24
N ALA A 82 -36.05 -10.36 -7.17
CA ALA A 82 -35.17 -9.20 -7.25
C ALA A 82 -33.77 -9.64 -7.68
N VAL A 83 -32.99 -8.70 -8.20
CA VAL A 83 -31.56 -8.88 -8.42
C VAL A 83 -30.83 -7.93 -7.47
N PHE A 84 -29.94 -8.48 -6.65
CA PHE A 84 -29.12 -7.69 -5.74
C PHE A 84 -27.75 -7.47 -6.37
N VAL A 85 -27.35 -6.20 -6.49
CA VAL A 85 -26.08 -5.81 -7.12
C VAL A 85 -25.36 -4.81 -6.23
N MET A 86 -24.07 -5.03 -6.03
CA MET A 86 -23.13 -4.08 -5.45
C MET A 86 -22.28 -3.49 -6.57
N SER A 87 -22.38 -2.19 -6.79
CA SER A 87 -21.62 -1.48 -7.83
C SER A 87 -20.56 -0.58 -7.19
N ARG A 88 -19.32 -0.68 -7.66
CA ARG A 88 -18.21 0.18 -7.25
C ARG A 88 -17.62 0.91 -8.47
N PRO A 89 -17.30 2.22 -8.37
CA PRO A 89 -16.59 2.90 -9.44
C PRO A 89 -15.28 2.18 -9.75
N TYR A 90 -15.07 1.84 -11.02
CA TYR A 90 -13.82 1.23 -11.45
C TYR A 90 -12.75 2.33 -11.51
N PRO A 91 -11.63 2.22 -10.78
CA PRO A 91 -10.59 3.23 -10.80
C PRO A 91 -9.88 3.18 -12.17
N THR A 92 -10.19 4.13 -13.05
CA THR A 92 -9.67 4.13 -14.43
C THR A 92 -8.35 4.89 -14.60
N LYS A 93 -7.91 5.70 -13.62
CA LYS A 93 -6.65 6.49 -13.72
C LYS A 93 -5.86 6.67 -12.42
N SER A 94 -6.50 6.64 -11.25
CA SER A 94 -5.83 6.83 -9.95
C SER A 94 -5.18 5.56 -9.37
N SER A 95 -5.48 4.37 -9.91
CA SER A 95 -4.75 3.15 -9.55
C SER A 95 -3.36 3.14 -10.17
N GLY A 96 -3.19 3.60 -11.42
CA GLY A 96 -1.88 3.61 -12.10
C GLY A 96 -0.82 4.42 -11.37
N LEU A 97 -1.18 5.58 -10.78
CA LEU A 97 -0.25 6.35 -9.96
C LEU A 97 0.13 5.64 -8.66
N LEU A 98 -0.81 4.94 -8.03
CA LEU A 98 -0.54 4.13 -6.84
C LEU A 98 0.30 2.90 -7.20
N ASP A 99 0.03 2.25 -8.31
CA ASP A 99 0.78 1.10 -8.82
C ASP A 99 2.22 1.50 -9.18
N SER A 100 2.40 2.59 -9.93
CA SER A 100 3.73 3.14 -10.23
C SER A 100 4.45 3.64 -8.97
N PHE A 101 3.74 4.19 -7.98
CA PHE A 101 4.36 4.56 -6.71
C PHE A 101 4.84 3.33 -5.93
N LEU A 102 4.04 2.26 -5.88
CA LEU A 102 4.40 1.01 -5.21
C LEU A 102 5.58 0.33 -5.91
N GLU A 103 5.59 0.30 -7.24
CA GLU A 103 6.71 -0.19 -8.05
C GLU A 103 8.00 0.59 -7.75
N HIS A 104 7.94 1.92 -7.79
CA HIS A 104 9.09 2.75 -7.45
C HIS A 104 9.58 2.54 -6.01
N LYS A 105 8.68 2.32 -5.05
CA LYS A 105 9.06 2.05 -3.66
C LYS A 105 9.78 0.72 -3.52
N MET A 106 9.28 -0.33 -4.17
CA MET A 106 9.93 -1.65 -4.16
C MET A 106 11.31 -1.61 -4.81
N GLU A 107 11.45 -0.91 -5.94
CA GLU A 107 12.73 -0.76 -6.63
C GLU A 107 13.71 0.10 -5.80
N ASN A 108 13.25 1.16 -5.16
CA ASN A 108 14.09 1.97 -4.26
C ASN A 108 14.62 1.13 -3.08
N ASP A 109 13.77 0.33 -2.46
CA ASP A 109 14.19 -0.57 -1.38
C ASP A 109 15.20 -1.62 -1.89
N ARG A 110 15.02 -2.14 -3.10
CA ARG A 110 15.97 -3.06 -3.73
C ARG A 110 17.31 -2.39 -3.99
N LEU A 111 17.30 -1.20 -4.59
CA LEU A 111 18.51 -0.44 -4.90
C LEU A 111 19.27 -0.04 -3.64
N ARG A 112 18.56 0.38 -2.59
CA ARG A 112 19.17 0.70 -1.28
C ARG A 112 19.87 -0.50 -0.67
N ARG A 113 19.25 -1.70 -0.73
CA ARG A 113 19.90 -2.94 -0.28
C ARG A 113 21.16 -3.23 -1.09
N ARG A 114 21.11 -3.06 -2.42
CA ARG A 114 22.27 -3.31 -3.28
C ARG A 114 23.42 -2.32 -3.03
N ILE A 115 23.10 -1.04 -2.80
CA ILE A 115 24.11 -0.03 -2.44
C ILE A 115 24.75 -0.36 -1.08
N ALA A 116 23.96 -0.80 -0.10
CA ALA A 116 24.50 -1.17 1.21
C ALA A 116 25.44 -2.39 1.15
N GLU A 117 25.10 -3.38 0.33
CA GLU A 117 25.93 -4.56 0.09
C GLU A 117 27.26 -4.18 -0.55
N LEU A 118 27.23 -3.42 -1.65
CA LEU A 118 28.43 -3.00 -2.38
C LEU A 118 29.38 -2.15 -1.51
N ARG A 119 28.82 -1.23 -0.69
CA ARG A 119 29.63 -0.44 0.24
C ARG A 119 30.30 -1.30 1.32
N ALA A 120 29.63 -2.34 1.80
CA ALA A 120 30.21 -3.25 2.79
C ALA A 120 31.35 -4.09 2.19
N GLU A 121 31.24 -4.45 0.90
CA GLU A 121 32.30 -5.14 0.16
C GLU A 121 33.51 -4.23 -0.04
N GLU A 122 33.31 -2.99 -0.48
CA GLU A 122 34.37 -1.97 -0.59
C GLU A 122 35.08 -1.74 0.76
N ASP A 123 34.34 -1.55 1.86
CA ASP A 123 34.90 -1.36 3.19
C ASP A 123 35.74 -2.58 3.64
N ALA A 124 35.33 -3.80 3.28
CA ALA A 124 36.05 -5.02 3.58
C ALA A 124 37.36 -5.12 2.77
N GLU A 125 37.34 -4.82 1.48
CA GLU A 125 38.53 -4.78 0.61
C GLU A 125 39.52 -3.70 1.05
N GLU A 126 39.04 -2.52 1.44
CA GLU A 126 39.87 -1.45 2.01
C GLU A 126 40.50 -1.87 3.33
N ALA A 127 39.74 -2.54 4.20
CA ALA A 127 40.27 -3.06 5.46
C ALA A 127 41.33 -4.16 5.22
N GLU A 128 41.12 -5.04 4.25
CA GLU A 128 42.06 -6.09 3.87
C GLU A 128 43.34 -5.52 3.24
N SER A 129 43.22 -4.59 2.30
CA SER A 129 44.37 -3.92 1.69
C SER A 129 45.19 -3.11 2.71
N GLN A 130 44.54 -2.40 3.64
CA GLN A 130 45.21 -1.72 4.75
C GLN A 130 45.91 -2.71 5.69
N ARG A 131 45.28 -3.85 5.99
CA ARG A 131 45.89 -4.92 6.80
C ARG A 131 47.11 -5.51 6.10
N GLN A 132 47.01 -5.81 4.80
CA GLN A 132 48.11 -6.33 3.99
C GLN A 132 49.27 -5.33 3.88
N TRP A 133 48.98 -4.04 3.66
CA TRP A 133 49.97 -2.96 3.69
C TRP A 133 50.69 -2.90 5.05
N LYS A 134 49.94 -2.93 6.16
CA LYS A 134 50.51 -2.93 7.51
C LYS A 134 51.38 -4.17 7.76
N GLN A 135 50.96 -5.35 7.29
CA GLN A 135 51.71 -6.60 7.40
C GLN A 135 53.00 -6.55 6.58
N ARG A 136 52.96 -6.13 5.31
CA ARG A 136 54.15 -5.94 4.47
C ARG A 136 55.13 -4.95 5.11
N ARG A 137 54.62 -3.82 5.63
CA ARG A 137 55.44 -2.83 6.35
C ARG A 137 56.07 -3.40 7.62
N ASN A 138 55.35 -4.20 8.40
CA ASN A 138 55.92 -4.87 9.58
C ASN A 138 56.94 -5.96 9.19
N SER A 139 56.68 -6.73 8.13
CA SER A 139 57.60 -7.78 7.64
C SER A 139 58.91 -7.20 7.11
N SER A 140 58.87 -6.07 6.39
CA SER A 140 60.06 -5.34 5.95
C SER A 140 60.83 -4.65 7.11
N ARG A 141 60.15 -4.30 8.22
CA ARG A 141 60.82 -3.78 9.43
C ARG A 141 61.55 -4.88 10.24
N SER A 142 61.19 -6.15 10.07
CA SER A 142 61.90 -7.27 10.70
C SER A 142 63.16 -7.73 9.95
N GLU A 143 63.37 -7.34 8.68
CA GLU A 143 64.59 -7.64 7.91
C GLU A 143 65.59 -6.47 7.82
N LEU A 144 65.18 -5.24 8.10
CA LEU A 144 66.05 -4.07 8.12
C LEU A 144 65.84 -3.28 9.42
N SER A 145 66.58 -3.67 10.46
CA SER A 145 66.78 -2.81 11.64
C SER A 145 68.24 -2.37 11.72
N HIS A 146 68.69 -1.63 10.70
CA HIS A 146 69.67 -0.56 10.91
C HIS A 146 69.32 0.65 10.04
N SER A 147 69.07 1.74 10.75
CA SER A 147 69.27 3.13 10.35
C SER A 147 68.29 3.81 9.39
N GLU A 148 67.70 4.86 9.98
CA GLU A 148 67.49 6.20 9.44
C GLU A 148 66.20 6.58 8.70
N ASP A 149 65.60 7.62 9.31
CA ASP A 149 64.84 8.74 8.76
C ASP A 149 64.49 8.75 7.27
N SER A 150 63.19 8.86 6.99
CA SER A 150 62.74 9.63 5.84
C SER A 150 61.32 10.19 6.01
N ARG A 151 61.25 11.49 5.74
CA ARG A 151 60.10 12.39 5.80
C ARG A 151 58.98 11.88 4.88
N THR A 152 57.73 11.99 5.33
CA THR A 152 56.56 11.85 4.45
C THR A 152 55.73 13.13 4.49
N MET A 153 55.61 13.75 3.32
CA MET A 153 54.81 14.93 3.05
C MET A 153 53.32 14.58 3.14
N ALA A 154 52.56 15.34 3.93
CA ALA A 154 51.11 15.26 3.94
C ALA A 154 50.54 16.00 2.71
N SER A 155 49.99 15.25 1.76
CA SER A 155 49.18 15.78 0.67
C SER A 155 47.75 15.97 1.16
N SER A 156 47.33 17.21 1.41
CA SER A 156 45.93 17.55 1.70
C SER A 156 45.12 17.65 0.41
N SER A 157 44.45 16.56 0.03
CA SER A 157 43.36 16.59 -0.94
C SER A 157 42.06 17.01 -0.25
N VAL A 158 41.57 18.21 -0.58
CA VAL A 158 40.24 18.67 -0.19
C VAL A 158 39.22 17.92 -1.06
N SER A 159 38.62 16.85 -0.54
CA SER A 159 37.47 16.19 -1.13
C SER A 159 36.20 16.99 -0.80
N GLY A 160 35.77 17.84 -1.73
CA GLY A 160 34.45 18.47 -1.63
C GLY A 160 33.37 17.41 -1.80
N THR A 161 32.50 17.25 -0.80
CA THR A 161 31.35 16.34 -0.90
C THR A 161 30.37 16.84 -1.97
N PRO A 162 29.92 15.99 -2.90
CA PRO A 162 29.00 16.40 -3.96
C PRO A 162 27.67 16.96 -3.40
N LEU A 163 27.08 17.94 -4.10
CA LEU A 163 25.83 18.59 -3.70
C LEU A 163 24.62 17.61 -3.55
N TRP A 164 24.65 16.47 -4.24
CA TRP A 164 23.62 15.44 -4.14
C TRP A 164 23.72 14.65 -2.82
N ASP A 165 24.94 14.43 -2.31
CA ASP A 165 25.17 13.81 -1.01
C ASP A 165 24.60 14.70 0.11
N THR A 166 24.75 16.02 0.01
CA THR A 166 24.16 16.97 0.96
C THR A 166 22.63 17.08 0.86
N ARG A 167 22.01 16.72 -0.26
CA ARG A 167 20.55 16.66 -0.38
C ARG A 167 20.00 15.34 0.17
N ILE A 168 20.63 14.21 -0.13
CA ILE A 168 20.26 12.91 0.42
C ILE A 168 20.44 12.90 1.94
N ALA A 169 21.55 13.45 2.45
CA ALA A 169 21.77 13.60 3.89
C ALA A 169 20.66 14.42 4.57
N ARG A 170 20.22 15.53 3.96
CA ARG A 170 19.11 16.37 4.50
C ARG A 170 17.76 15.67 4.47
N VAL A 171 17.49 14.83 3.47
CA VAL A 171 16.26 14.03 3.41
C VAL A 171 16.30 12.90 4.43
N ALA A 172 17.43 12.22 4.58
CA ALA A 172 17.64 11.18 5.58
C ALA A 172 17.52 11.73 7.01
N GLU A 173 18.09 12.91 7.28
CA GLU A 173 17.99 13.56 8.60
C GLU A 173 16.55 13.95 8.95
N ARG A 174 15.78 14.41 7.95
CA ARG A 174 14.34 14.68 8.15
C ARG A 174 13.54 13.40 8.39
N ALA A 175 13.87 12.31 7.71
CA ALA A 175 13.23 11.01 7.93
C ALA A 175 13.54 10.47 9.33
N GLN A 176 14.81 10.53 9.76
CA GLN A 176 15.24 10.10 11.09
C GLN A 176 14.52 10.87 12.20
N ARG A 177 14.42 12.20 12.09
CA ARG A 177 13.68 13.03 13.06
C ARG A 177 12.19 12.68 13.13
N ALA A 178 11.59 12.27 12.01
CA ALA A 178 10.19 11.85 11.99
C ALA A 178 10.00 10.48 12.66
N GLU A 179 10.91 9.53 12.45
CA GLU A 179 10.91 8.23 13.13
C GLU A 179 11.13 8.36 14.64
N ASP A 180 12.08 9.19 15.06
CA ASP A 180 12.35 9.48 16.47
C ASP A 180 11.13 10.11 17.16
N ALA A 181 10.42 11.01 16.45
CA ALA A 181 9.20 11.62 16.94
C ALA A 181 8.08 10.58 17.13
N LEU A 182 7.91 9.65 16.18
CA LEU A 182 6.93 8.55 16.30
C LEU A 182 7.29 7.60 17.45
N GLN A 183 8.57 7.33 17.67
CA GLN A 183 9.05 6.47 18.76
C GLN A 183 8.82 7.12 20.13
N CYS A 184 9.04 8.43 20.26
CA CYS A 184 8.66 9.21 21.44
C CYS A 184 7.15 9.18 21.71
N LEU A 185 6.33 9.26 20.66
CA LEU A 185 4.87 9.27 20.78
C LEU A 185 4.33 7.91 21.25
N ARG A 186 4.88 6.81 20.71
CA ARG A 186 4.59 5.44 21.17
C ARG A 186 4.98 5.23 22.64
N ALA A 187 6.16 5.70 23.04
CA ALA A 187 6.60 5.62 24.44
C ALA A 187 5.67 6.40 25.40
N SER A 188 5.14 7.53 24.94
CA SER A 188 4.22 8.38 25.72
C SER A 188 2.84 7.75 25.88
N LEU A 189 2.33 7.06 24.85
CA LEU A 189 1.08 6.30 24.92
C LEU A 189 1.20 5.11 25.88
N GLY A 190 2.31 4.37 25.83
CA GLY A 190 2.55 3.24 26.75
C GLY A 190 2.62 3.65 28.23
N LYS A 191 3.12 4.85 28.54
CA LYS A 191 3.12 5.39 29.91
C LYS A 191 1.70 5.76 30.39
N LYS A 192 0.84 6.27 29.52
CA LYS A 192 -0.57 6.57 29.85
C LYS A 192 -1.36 5.29 30.13
N GLU A 193 -1.13 4.24 29.35
CA GLU A 193 -1.74 2.92 29.55
C GLU A 193 -1.38 2.34 30.93
N LYS A 194 -0.08 2.35 31.28
CA LYS A 194 0.39 1.88 32.60
C LYS A 194 -0.17 2.71 33.77
N LYS A 195 -0.30 4.03 33.61
CA LYS A 195 -0.85 4.90 34.65
C LYS A 195 -2.35 4.64 34.89
N LYS A 196 -3.10 4.31 33.83
CA LYS A 196 -4.52 3.92 33.91
C LYS A 196 -4.72 2.55 34.57
N GLN A 197 -3.81 1.61 34.33
CA GLN A 197 -3.82 0.30 35.00
C GLN A 197 -3.49 0.40 36.49
N LEU A 198 -2.52 1.25 36.86
CA LEU A 198 -2.20 1.50 38.27
C LEU A 198 -3.34 2.18 39.03
N SER A 199 -4.01 3.18 38.44
CA SER A 199 -5.15 3.85 39.09
C SER A 199 -6.34 2.92 39.32
N ASN A 200 -6.57 1.96 38.40
CA ASN A 200 -7.64 0.98 38.54
C ASN A 200 -7.33 -0.07 39.62
N SER A 201 -6.05 -0.42 39.81
CA SER A 201 -5.62 -1.34 40.88
C SER A 201 -5.76 -0.72 42.27
N THR A 202 -5.36 0.55 42.45
CA THR A 202 -5.50 1.25 43.74
C THR A 202 -6.95 1.47 44.18
N ASN A 203 -7.90 1.58 43.23
CA ASN A 203 -9.31 1.71 43.56
C ASN A 203 -9.98 0.38 43.95
N ALA A 204 -9.38 -0.78 43.63
CA ALA A 204 -9.93 -2.09 43.97
C ALA A 204 -9.61 -2.54 45.41
N THR A 205 -8.62 -1.93 46.08
CA THR A 205 -8.17 -2.34 47.43
C THR A 205 -8.85 -1.58 48.57
N ILE A 206 -9.64 -0.52 48.30
CA ILE A 206 -10.24 0.33 49.35
C ILE A 206 -11.72 -0.03 49.64
N THR A 207 -12.33 -0.95 48.88
CA THR A 207 -13.73 -1.41 49.09
C THR A 207 -13.81 -2.89 49.50
N GLY A 208 -12.99 -3.30 50.47
CA GLY A 208 -13.03 -4.64 51.09
C GLY A 208 -13.00 -4.54 52.61
#